data_AF-A0A0S2SES8-F1
#
_entry.id   AF-A0A0S2SES8-F1
#
_cell.length_a   1.000
_cell.length_b   1.000
_cell.length_c   1.000
_cell.angle_alpha   90.00
_cell.angle_beta   90.00
_cell.angle_gamma   90.00
#
_symmetry.space_group_name_H-M   'P 1'
#
loop_
_entity.id
_entity.type
_entity.pdbx_description
1 polymer ?
#
loop_
_entity_poly.entity_id
_entity_poly.type
_entity_poly.pdbx_seq_one_letter_code
_entity_poly.pdbx_strand_id
1 'polypeptide(L)'
;MITFTTGSAALLAQLLDQRPALLDAPLNFDSGTQQSRVLTFTRITQEFDCNGMSHTAVIGYRLALAGGDELHINLGDGRVAHCAAR
;
A
#
# COMPACT_ATOMS: atom_id res chain seq x y z
N MET A 1 -17.85 -2.92 -0.55
CA MET A 1 -16.70 -3.67 -1.08
C MET A 1 -15.94 -2.73 -2.00
N ILE A 2 -14.65 -2.53 -1.76
CA ILE A 2 -13.79 -1.66 -2.59
C ILE A 2 -12.86 -2.58 -3.37
N THR A 3 -12.86 -2.45 -4.70
CA THR A 3 -11.92 -3.16 -5.57
C THR A 3 -11.05 -2.15 -6.29
N PHE A 4 -9.75 -2.38 -6.34
CA PHE A 4 -8.78 -1.48 -6.99
C PHE A 4 -7.78 -2.27 -7.82
N THR A 5 -7.17 -1.61 -8.79
CA THR A 5 -6.16 -2.20 -9.68
C THR A 5 -4.81 -1.50 -9.47
N THR A 6 -3.78 -1.97 -10.14
CA THR A 6 -2.45 -1.32 -10.13
C THR A 6 -2.52 0.17 -10.50
N GLY A 7 -3.41 0.55 -11.42
CA GLY A 7 -3.57 1.94 -11.86
C GLY A 7 -4.19 2.87 -10.81
N SER A 8 -4.93 2.33 -9.84
CA SER A 8 -5.56 3.10 -8.76
C SER A 8 -4.96 2.83 -7.38
N ALA A 9 -3.98 1.94 -7.27
CA ALA A 9 -3.38 1.52 -6.02
C ALA A 9 -2.75 2.68 -5.23
N ALA A 10 -2.02 3.59 -5.90
CA ALA A 10 -1.42 4.75 -5.25
C ALA A 10 -2.47 5.70 -4.65
N LEU A 11 -3.56 5.96 -5.38
CA LEU A 11 -4.67 6.80 -4.91
C LEU A 11 -5.38 6.15 -3.72
N LEU A 12 -5.64 4.85 -3.81
CA LEU A 12 -6.26 4.09 -2.72
C LEU A 12 -5.37 4.10 -1.47
N ALA A 13 -4.07 3.90 -1.62
CA ALA A 13 -3.16 3.88 -0.48
C ALA A 13 -3.12 5.23 0.25
N GLN A 14 -3.11 6.34 -0.47
CA GLN A 14 -3.26 7.69 0.12
C GLN A 14 -4.61 7.86 0.82
N LEU A 15 -5.69 7.32 0.24
CA LEU A 15 -7.01 7.39 0.84
C LEU A 15 -7.10 6.58 2.15
N LEU A 16 -6.53 5.37 2.18
CA LEU A 16 -6.41 4.54 3.38
C LEU A 16 -5.55 5.23 4.45
N ASP A 17 -4.52 5.94 4.01
CA ASP A 17 -3.64 6.71 4.88
C ASP A 17 -4.36 7.85 5.61
N GLN A 18 -5.22 8.55 4.89
CA GLN A 18 -6.04 9.65 5.40
C GLN A 18 -7.27 9.16 6.17
N ARG A 19 -7.78 7.97 5.83
CA ARG A 19 -9.02 7.40 6.37
C ARG A 19 -8.84 5.92 6.71
N PRO A 20 -8.12 5.60 7.80
CA PRO A 20 -7.81 4.21 8.16
C PRO A 20 -9.05 3.35 8.44
N ALA A 21 -10.18 3.95 8.83
CA ALA A 21 -11.47 3.25 8.99
C ALA A 21 -11.98 2.58 7.71
N LEU A 22 -11.45 2.95 6.53
CA LEU A 22 -11.76 2.26 5.28
C LEU A 22 -11.19 0.83 5.22
N LEU A 23 -10.19 0.50 6.06
CA LEU A 23 -9.66 -0.86 6.20
C LEU A 23 -10.68 -1.84 6.80
N ASP A 24 -11.69 -1.35 7.50
CA ASP A 24 -12.77 -2.18 8.04
C ASP A 24 -13.71 -2.68 6.93
N ALA A 25 -13.71 -2.02 5.77
CA ALA A 25 -14.43 -2.50 4.61
C ALA A 25 -13.65 -3.62 3.90
N PRO A 26 -14.33 -4.58 3.27
CA PRO A 26 -13.65 -5.56 2.43
C PRO A 26 -12.99 -4.87 1.22
N LEU A 27 -11.66 -4.84 1.22
CA LEU A 27 -10.78 -4.38 0.15
C LEU A 27 -10.26 -5.56 -0.67
N ASN A 28 -10.35 -5.46 -2.00
CA ASN A 28 -9.82 -6.43 -2.94
C ASN A 28 -8.90 -5.76 -3.96
N PHE A 29 -7.75 -6.37 -4.21
CA PHE A 29 -6.88 -6.02 -5.32
C PHE A 29 -7.23 -6.87 -6.54
N ASP A 30 -7.37 -6.22 -7.68
CA ASP A 30 -7.56 -6.84 -8.98
C ASP A 30 -6.30 -6.63 -9.83
N SER A 31 -5.58 -7.73 -10.05
CA SER A 31 -4.36 -7.79 -10.87
C SER A 31 -4.66 -7.87 -12.38
N GLY A 32 -5.93 -7.98 -12.77
CA GLY A 32 -6.38 -8.28 -14.14
C GLY A 32 -6.46 -9.78 -14.44
N THR A 33 -5.75 -10.62 -13.69
CA THR A 33 -5.80 -12.09 -13.79
C THR A 33 -6.51 -12.74 -12.61
N GLN A 34 -6.37 -12.15 -11.42
CA GLN A 34 -6.97 -12.64 -10.18
C GLN A 34 -7.34 -11.49 -9.26
N GLN A 35 -8.44 -11.69 -8.53
CA GLN A 35 -8.82 -10.82 -7.41
C GLN A 35 -8.37 -11.46 -6.09
N SER A 36 -7.64 -10.67 -5.30
CA SER A 36 -7.10 -11.09 -4.01
C SER A 36 -7.51 -10.10 -2.93
N ARG A 37 -8.03 -10.60 -1.81
CA ARG A 37 -8.44 -9.76 -0.69
C ARG A 37 -7.22 -9.15 -0.01
N VAL A 38 -7.30 -7.88 0.37
CA VAL A 38 -6.29 -7.24 1.22
C VAL A 38 -6.54 -7.65 2.68
N LEU A 39 -5.50 -8.15 3.34
CA LEU A 39 -5.53 -8.57 4.73
C LEU A 39 -4.98 -7.48 5.66
N THR A 40 -3.89 -6.83 5.25
CA THR A 40 -3.22 -5.80 6.05
C THR A 40 -2.75 -4.66 5.17
N PHE A 41 -2.61 -3.49 5.80
CA PHE A 41 -2.06 -2.29 5.20
C PHE A 41 -1.02 -1.71 6.16
N THR A 42 0.17 -1.41 5.67
CA THR A 42 1.28 -0.91 6.48
C THR A 42 1.98 0.23 5.76
N ARG A 43 2.29 1.30 6.50
CA ARG A 43 3.10 2.42 5.99
C ARG A 43 4.56 2.00 5.94
N ILE A 44 5.23 2.38 4.86
CA ILE A 44 6.69 2.32 4.75
C ILE A 44 7.20 3.75 4.98
N THR A 45 7.93 3.94 6.07
CA THR A 45 8.49 5.24 6.45
C THR A 45 10.00 5.23 6.36
N GLN A 46 10.58 6.38 6.05
CA GLN A 46 12.02 6.61 6.08
C GLN A 46 12.32 7.76 7.04
N GLU A 47 13.35 7.56 7.86
CA GLU A 47 13.89 8.58 8.74
C GLU A 47 15.05 9.31 8.05
N PHE A 48 15.12 10.62 8.23
CA PHE A 48 16.20 11.47 7.73
C PHE A 48 16.50 12.58 8.73
N ASP A 49 17.78 12.90 8.88
CA ASP A 49 18.23 13.99 9.73
C ASP A 49 18.30 15.29 8.93
N CYS A 50 17.66 16.33 9.45
CA CYS A 50 17.76 17.69 8.93
C CYS A 50 18.18 18.63 10.06
N ASN A 51 19.40 19.17 9.95
CA ASN A 51 19.96 20.12 10.93
C ASN A 51 19.98 19.59 12.38
N GLY A 52 20.25 18.29 12.57
CA GLY A 52 20.31 17.67 13.90
C GLY A 52 18.94 17.31 14.50
N MET A 53 17.86 17.43 13.75
CA MET A 53 16.53 16.91 14.10
C MET A 53 16.18 15.74 13.19
N SER A 54 15.73 14.63 13.78
CA SER A 54 15.25 13.47 13.02
C SER A 54 13.80 13.69 12.57
N HIS A 55 13.56 13.47 11.28
CA HIS A 55 12.26 13.56 10.64
C HIS A 55 11.89 12.22 10.04
N THR A 56 10.59 11.89 10.06
CA THR A 56 10.05 10.68 9.46
C THR A 56 9.09 11.06 8.34
N ALA A 57 9.29 10.54 7.13
CA ALA A 57 8.33 10.68 6.03
C ALA A 57 7.84 9.31 5.55
N VAL A 58 6.60 9.27 5.09
CA VAL A 58 6.04 8.09 4.40
C VAL A 58 6.61 8.06 2.99
N ILE A 59 7.30 6.97 2.66
CA ILE A 59 7.89 6.73 1.33
C ILE A 59 7.11 5.71 0.51
N GLY A 60 6.17 5.00 1.14
CA GLY A 60 5.35 4.01 0.45
C GLY A 60 4.37 3.28 1.36
N TYR A 61 3.71 2.27 0.79
CA TYR A 61 2.75 1.42 1.47
C TYR A 61 2.94 -0.04 1.08
N ARG A 62 2.64 -0.95 2.01
CA ARG A 62 2.64 -2.40 1.82
C ARG A 62 1.25 -2.93 2.09
N LEU A 63 0.71 -3.72 1.16
CA LEU A 63 -0.55 -4.42 1.32
C LEU A 63 -0.31 -5.93 1.22
N ALA A 64 -0.66 -6.68 2.27
CA ALA A 64 -0.62 -8.14 2.20
C ALA A 64 -1.93 -8.67 1.62
N LEU A 65 -1.83 -9.61 0.68
CA LEU A 65 -2.96 -10.21 -0.01
C LEU A 65 -3.27 -11.60 0.55
N ALA A 66 -4.54 -11.99 0.48
CA ALA A 66 -5.02 -13.33 0.76
C ALA A 66 -4.46 -14.28 -0.31
N GLY A 67 -3.37 -14.95 0.03
CA GLY A 67 -2.54 -15.72 -0.90
C GLY A 67 -1.06 -15.69 -0.54
N GLY A 68 -0.66 -14.76 0.34
CA GLY A 68 0.75 -14.56 0.74
C GLY A 68 1.44 -13.47 -0.08
N ASP A 69 0.94 -13.16 -1.26
CA ASP A 69 1.46 -12.09 -2.11
C ASP A 69 1.36 -10.71 -1.46
N GLU A 70 2.23 -9.79 -1.89
CA GLU A 70 2.32 -8.45 -1.36
C GLU A 70 2.39 -7.40 -2.45
N LEU A 71 1.72 -6.27 -2.23
CA LEU A 71 1.83 -5.08 -3.05
C LEU A 71 2.65 -4.04 -2.35
N HIS A 72 3.68 -3.58 -3.04
CA HIS A 72 4.55 -2.50 -2.60
C HIS A 72 4.28 -1.29 -3.47
N ILE A 73 3.78 -0.23 -2.85
CA ILE A 73 3.45 1.04 -3.50
C ILE A 73 4.50 2.04 -3.06
N ASN A 74 5.30 2.55 -4.00
CA ASN A 74 6.32 3.54 -3.73
C ASN A 74 5.81 4.93 -4.14
N LEU A 75 5.86 5.88 -3.20
CA LEU A 75 5.41 7.25 -3.42
C LEU A 75 6.46 8.13 -4.13
N GLY A 76 7.74 7.76 -4.05
CA GLY A 76 8.84 8.55 -4.62
C GLY A 76 8.87 8.53 -6.15
N ASP A 77 8.42 7.44 -6.77
CA ASP A 77 8.43 7.22 -8.22
C ASP A 77 7.05 6.79 -8.77
N GLY A 78 6.02 6.72 -7.92
CA GLY A 78 4.66 6.34 -8.30
C GLY A 78 4.54 4.89 -8.79
N ARG A 79 5.53 4.05 -8.52
CA ARG A 79 5.57 2.66 -9.00
C ARG A 79 4.88 1.73 -8.02
N VAL A 80 4.18 0.75 -8.57
CA VAL A 80 3.55 -0.34 -7.84
C VAL A 80 4.23 -1.63 -8.24
N ALA A 81 4.84 -2.32 -7.29
CA ALA A 81 5.45 -3.63 -7.47
C ALA A 81 4.58 -4.69 -6.81
N HIS A 82 4.29 -5.76 -7.54
CA HIS A 82 3.64 -6.95 -7.02
C HIS A 82 4.71 -8.01 -6.75
N CYS A 83 4.84 -8.42 -5.49
CA CYS A 83 5.84 -9.36 -5.02
C CYS A 83 5.15 -10.64 -4.56
N ALA A 84 5.52 -11.79 -5.14
CA ALA A 84 5.07 -13.07 -4.63
C ALA A 84 5.81 -13.42 -3.32
N ALA A 85 5.09 -13.90 -2.30
CA ALA A 85 5.75 -14.48 -1.13
C ALA A 85 6.48 -15.78 -1.53
N ARG A 86 7.72 -15.92 -1.09
CA ARG A 86 8.52 -17.15 -1.25
C ARG A 86 8.15 -18.19 -0.21
#